data_AF-A0A2V9D1E2-F1
#
_entry.id   AF-A0A2V9D1E2-F1
#
_cell.length_a   1.000
_cell.length_b   1.000
_cell.length_c   1.000
_cell.angle_alpha   90.00
_cell.angle_beta   90.00
_cell.angle_gamma   90.00
#
_symmetry.space_group_name_H-M   'P 1'
#
loop_
_entity.id
_entity.type
_entity.pdbx_description
1 polymer ?
#
loop_
_entity_poly.entity_id
_entity_poly.type
_entity_poly.pdbx_seq_one_letter_code
_entity_poly.pdbx_strand_id
1 'polypeptide(L)'
;MKRLILFARSVIPEDPAQLLFLGGSVLLLICMQLRCFPLVPDYAPGSNVFLGGSYEDPFARAYQSWLLFSIAARLPIVFAGAAGLFICFWPGTHPVGRIFGFVCLPALAGVAAICGRSLYLAQHSGFPYMSVLQGGPHNQAWAFSTVWSLGPAVHMSAVGIALVLVFLSRLAMGIASLPLSLAHTEDAAPRQDEMWRRIRTFIWISITGVSVIGIVAGTSVRAVYGVLLRFVNYRSLPANAPLDTALATGLLGGVAAWAIGEGRWKELRQFTRLPKTKFCMLGVIFPIAINLIPNLVAYLSDRIHWAAFELGNFSPPIFASYFRFPDPHYFWFLFPAAFEEIIWRGYLQPRFVQRFGLIRWVFLLGLAWSAFHFLGDFQKTTEDYQILLKLTSRLGFCIAMSYVLGWLTLRSGSIWPAALAHGLQNVWAFSGAHSLDGQDPLRVTTIIWTCWGLLGFALFRF
;
A
#
# COMPACT_ATOMS: atom_id res chain seq x y z
N MET A 1 18.72 7.59 -24.70
CA MET A 1 17.61 8.59 -24.66
C MET A 1 16.36 8.15 -25.44
N LYS A 2 16.42 7.87 -26.75
CA LYS A 2 15.24 7.48 -27.56
C LYS A 2 14.44 6.29 -27.02
N ARG A 3 15.09 5.19 -26.61
CA ARG A 3 14.42 4.01 -26.02
C ARG A 3 13.67 4.31 -24.71
N LEU A 4 14.23 5.17 -23.86
CA LEU A 4 13.62 5.57 -22.59
C LEU A 4 12.36 6.42 -22.83
N ILE A 5 12.42 7.34 -23.80
CA ILE A 5 11.28 8.16 -24.20
C ILE A 5 10.16 7.30 -24.78
N LEU A 6 10.49 6.33 -25.64
CA LEU A 6 9.52 5.38 -26.18
C LEU A 6 8.88 4.52 -25.08
N PHE A 7 9.67 4.03 -24.14
CA PHE A 7 9.17 3.30 -22.99
C PHE A 7 8.22 4.16 -22.14
N ALA A 8 8.64 5.38 -21.77
CA ALA A 8 7.81 6.31 -20.99
C ALA A 8 6.46 6.59 -21.69
N ARG A 9 6.48 6.85 -23.00
CA ARG A 9 5.26 7.03 -23.80
C ARG A 9 4.36 5.79 -23.84
N SER A 10 4.93 4.59 -23.70
CA SER A 10 4.15 3.34 -23.72
C SER A 10 3.43 3.04 -22.39
N VAL A 11 3.87 3.63 -21.28
CA VAL A 11 3.32 3.35 -19.93
C VAL A 11 2.52 4.50 -19.34
N ILE A 12 2.64 5.70 -19.90
CA ILE A 12 1.79 6.85 -19.55
C ILE A 12 0.45 6.70 -20.30
N PRO A 13 -0.68 7.03 -19.66
CA PRO A 13 -1.98 7.03 -20.34
C PRO A 13 -1.99 7.97 -21.55
N GLU A 14 -2.80 7.65 -22.56
CA GLU A 14 -2.91 8.48 -23.78
C GLU A 14 -3.36 9.90 -23.46
N ASP A 15 -4.25 10.05 -22.48
CA ASP A 15 -4.62 11.32 -21.88
C ASP A 15 -4.01 11.45 -20.46
N PRO A 16 -2.98 12.31 -20.28
CA PRO A 16 -2.37 12.54 -18.97
C PRO A 16 -3.35 13.04 -17.90
N ALA A 17 -4.49 13.65 -18.26
CA ALA A 17 -5.48 14.09 -17.29
C ALA A 17 -6.09 12.92 -16.50
N GLN A 18 -6.07 11.70 -17.06
CA GLN A 18 -6.49 10.48 -16.37
C GLN A 18 -5.67 10.20 -15.10
N LEU A 19 -4.43 10.69 -15.00
CA LEU A 19 -3.61 10.58 -13.79
C LEU A 19 -4.17 11.43 -12.63
N LEU A 20 -4.84 12.55 -12.92
CA LEU A 20 -5.53 13.36 -11.91
C LEU A 20 -6.68 12.55 -11.30
N PHE A 21 -7.45 11.86 -12.15
CA PHE A 21 -8.57 11.04 -11.69
C PHE A 21 -8.11 9.81 -10.90
N LEU A 22 -7.07 9.14 -11.37
CA LEU A 22 -6.47 7.99 -10.68
C LEU A 22 -5.88 8.40 -9.32
N GLY A 23 -5.06 9.47 -9.30
CA GLY A 23 -4.46 10.00 -8.08
C GLY A 23 -5.52 10.46 -7.08
N GLY A 24 -6.53 11.21 -7.55
CA GLY A 24 -7.64 11.65 -6.71
C GLY A 24 -8.42 10.48 -6.11
N SER A 25 -8.71 9.44 -6.92
CA SER A 25 -9.40 8.24 -6.45
C SER A 25 -8.60 7.45 -5.41
N VAL A 26 -7.27 7.38 -5.56
CA VAL A 26 -6.37 6.75 -4.57
C VAL A 26 -6.38 7.53 -3.26
N LEU A 27 -6.31 8.86 -3.28
CA LEU A 27 -6.36 9.69 -2.07
C LEU A 27 -7.67 9.51 -1.29
N LEU A 28 -8.80 9.38 -2.00
CA LEU A 28 -10.09 9.08 -1.38
C LEU A 28 -10.12 7.65 -0.80
N LEU A 29 -9.54 6.68 -1.50
CA LEU A 29 -9.50 5.29 -1.07
C LEU A 29 -8.73 5.10 0.25
N ILE A 30 -7.61 5.79 0.44
CA ILE A 30 -6.76 5.65 1.64
C ILE A 30 -7.31 6.38 2.88
N CYS A 31 -8.39 7.17 2.74
CA CYS A 31 -8.95 8.00 3.81
C CYS A 31 -9.28 7.23 5.11
N MET A 32 -9.67 5.95 5.00
CA MET A 32 -9.92 5.08 6.16
C MET A 32 -8.69 4.86 7.04
N GLN A 33 -7.50 4.83 6.44
CA GLN A 33 -6.27 4.54 7.15
C GLN A 33 -5.67 5.76 7.84
N LEU A 34 -5.97 6.94 7.30
CA LEU A 34 -5.48 8.21 7.82
C LEU A 34 -6.15 8.62 9.14
N ARG A 35 -5.46 9.52 9.84
CA ARG A 35 -5.96 10.18 11.04
C ARG A 35 -7.01 11.22 10.67
N CYS A 36 -8.10 11.22 11.43
CA CYS A 36 -9.23 12.14 11.28
C CYS A 36 -9.59 12.70 12.66
N PHE A 37 -8.59 13.10 13.43
CA PHE A 37 -8.74 13.75 14.74
C PHE A 37 -7.47 14.54 15.05
N PRO A 38 -7.55 15.63 15.83
CA PRO A 38 -6.40 16.48 16.14
C PRO A 38 -5.35 15.79 17.01
N LEU A 39 -4.08 16.18 16.90
CA LEU A 39 -3.03 15.65 17.78
C LEU A 39 -3.29 16.20 19.18
N VAL A 40 -3.38 15.31 20.17
CA VAL A 40 -3.50 15.71 21.57
C VAL A 40 -2.12 15.51 22.21
N PRO A 41 -1.46 16.56 22.73
CA PRO A 41 -0.07 16.50 23.20
C PRO A 41 0.24 15.41 24.24
N ASP A 42 -0.72 15.08 25.11
CA ASP A 42 -0.53 14.14 26.23
C ASP A 42 -1.07 12.73 25.96
N TYR A 43 -1.64 12.46 24.78
CA TYR A 43 -2.22 11.15 24.46
C TYR A 43 -1.49 10.50 23.30
N ALA A 44 -0.69 9.48 23.61
CA ALA A 44 0.03 8.71 22.61
C ALA A 44 -0.95 8.07 21.61
N PRO A 45 -0.75 8.24 20.29
CA PRO A 45 -1.58 7.62 19.26
C PRO A 45 -1.45 6.09 19.36
N GLY A 46 -2.49 5.44 19.88
CA GLY A 46 -2.52 3.99 20.14
C GLY A 46 -2.83 3.63 21.59
N SER A 47 -2.90 4.59 22.51
CA SER A 47 -3.34 4.33 23.87
C SER A 47 -4.83 3.94 23.85
N ASN A 48 -5.14 2.69 24.20
CA ASN A 48 -6.51 2.20 24.46
C ASN A 48 -7.19 2.91 25.65
N VAL A 49 -6.60 4.00 26.15
CA VAL A 49 -7.02 4.78 27.32
C VAL A 49 -8.49 5.21 27.21
N PHE A 50 -9.01 5.43 26.00
CA PHE A 50 -10.39 5.82 25.80
C PHE A 50 -11.38 4.67 25.56
N LEU A 51 -10.95 3.41 25.52
CA LEU A 51 -11.86 2.25 25.57
C LEU A 51 -12.14 1.79 27.02
N GLY A 52 -11.35 2.27 27.99
CA GLY A 52 -11.47 1.93 29.41
C GLY A 52 -11.70 3.12 30.36
N GLY A 53 -11.75 4.36 29.87
CA GLY A 53 -12.08 5.54 30.69
C GLY A 53 -13.52 5.49 31.20
N SER A 54 -13.75 5.96 32.43
CA SER A 54 -15.10 6.05 32.98
C SER A 54 -15.98 6.91 32.06
N TYR A 55 -17.25 6.51 31.88
CA TYR A 55 -18.26 7.27 31.12
C TYR A 55 -18.55 8.67 31.71
N GLU A 56 -17.85 9.07 32.77
CA GLU A 56 -18.04 10.29 33.53
C GLU A 56 -17.28 11.49 32.94
N ASP A 57 -16.18 11.28 32.19
CA ASP A 57 -15.45 12.37 31.53
C ASP A 57 -16.18 12.85 30.24
N PRO A 58 -16.64 14.12 30.16
CA PRO A 58 -17.27 14.67 28.97
C PRO A 58 -16.41 14.60 27.70
N PHE A 59 -15.09 14.73 27.83
CA PHE A 59 -14.17 14.67 26.70
C PHE A 59 -14.06 13.25 26.14
N ALA A 60 -13.84 12.24 27.00
CA ALA A 60 -13.82 10.84 26.59
C ALA A 60 -15.11 10.43 25.85
N ARG A 61 -16.27 10.89 26.32
CA ARG A 61 -17.57 10.64 25.66
C ARG A 61 -17.65 11.29 24.28
N ALA A 62 -17.23 12.55 24.16
CA ALA A 62 -17.19 13.25 22.88
C ALA A 62 -16.24 12.57 21.88
N TYR A 63 -15.06 12.14 22.35
CA TYR A 63 -14.07 11.44 21.55
C TYR A 63 -14.56 10.06 21.05
N GLN A 64 -15.18 9.25 21.92
CA GLN A 64 -15.77 7.97 21.50
C GLN A 64 -16.89 8.17 20.46
N SER A 65 -17.76 9.16 20.69
CA SER A 65 -18.81 9.54 19.72
C SER A 65 -18.21 9.96 18.38
N TRP A 66 -17.14 10.77 18.42
CA TRP A 66 -16.41 11.18 17.22
C TRP A 66 -15.79 9.99 16.49
N LEU A 67 -15.16 9.06 17.20
CA LEU A 67 -14.48 7.92 16.58
C LEU A 67 -15.45 7.08 15.75
N LEU A 68 -16.58 6.67 16.32
CA LEU A 68 -17.60 5.87 15.62
C LEU A 68 -18.20 6.64 14.44
N PHE A 69 -18.56 7.90 14.66
CA PHE A 69 -19.12 8.75 13.61
C PHE A 69 -18.13 8.96 12.46
N SER A 70 -16.87 9.27 12.76
CA SER A 70 -15.82 9.52 11.76
C SER A 70 -15.52 8.28 10.92
N ILE A 71 -15.69 7.07 11.46
CA ILE A 71 -15.56 5.84 10.68
C ILE A 71 -16.71 5.76 9.68
N ALA A 72 -17.96 5.91 10.14
CA ALA A 72 -19.14 5.85 9.29
C ALA A 72 -19.13 6.93 8.19
N ALA A 73 -18.79 8.17 8.55
CA ALA A 73 -18.78 9.31 7.63
C ALA A 73 -17.68 9.21 6.54
N ARG A 74 -16.64 8.42 6.77
CA ARG A 74 -15.58 8.18 5.78
C ARG A 74 -15.83 6.95 4.89
N LEU A 75 -16.81 6.08 5.20
CA LEU A 75 -17.19 4.98 4.31
C LEU A 75 -17.65 5.46 2.92
N PRO A 76 -18.48 6.52 2.79
CA PRO A 76 -18.81 7.12 1.49
C PRO A 76 -17.58 7.63 0.72
N ILE A 77 -16.56 8.13 1.42
CA ILE A 77 -15.32 8.62 0.82
C ILE A 77 -14.50 7.46 0.23
N VAL A 78 -14.35 6.37 0.99
CA VAL A 78 -13.65 5.17 0.50
C VAL A 78 -14.43 4.51 -0.65
N PHE A 79 -15.76 4.47 -0.55
CA PHE A 79 -16.61 4.04 -1.66
C PHE A 79 -16.37 4.88 -2.91
N ALA A 80 -16.33 6.22 -2.78
CA ALA A 80 -16.03 7.11 -3.89
C ALA A 80 -14.66 6.82 -4.52
N GLY A 81 -13.63 6.58 -3.72
CA GLY A 81 -12.30 6.17 -4.20
C GLY A 81 -12.34 4.85 -4.98
N ALA A 82 -13.02 3.83 -4.43
CA ALA A 82 -13.18 2.54 -5.10
C ALA A 82 -14.00 2.64 -6.40
N ALA A 83 -15.08 3.41 -6.40
CA ALA A 83 -15.91 3.68 -7.57
C ALA A 83 -15.14 4.47 -8.64
N GLY A 84 -14.31 5.44 -8.26
CA GLY A 84 -13.45 6.19 -9.17
C GLY A 84 -12.48 5.28 -9.90
N LEU A 85 -11.77 4.41 -9.17
CA LEU A 85 -10.89 3.40 -9.77
C LEU A 85 -11.64 2.43 -10.69
N PHE A 86 -12.90 2.10 -10.39
CA PHE A 86 -13.71 1.27 -11.27
C PHE A 86 -14.06 2.02 -12.58
N ILE A 87 -14.55 3.24 -12.46
CA ILE A 87 -14.99 4.07 -13.60
C ILE A 87 -13.84 4.36 -14.57
N CYS A 88 -12.59 4.44 -14.08
CA CYS A 88 -11.40 4.55 -14.94
C CYS A 88 -11.39 3.48 -16.04
N PHE A 89 -11.75 2.23 -15.72
CA PHE A 89 -11.70 1.12 -16.68
C PHE A 89 -13.05 0.79 -17.29
N TRP A 90 -14.16 1.15 -16.62
CA TRP A 90 -15.53 0.93 -17.09
C TRP A 90 -16.38 2.20 -16.97
N PRO A 91 -16.17 3.19 -17.86
CA PRO A 91 -16.87 4.48 -17.82
C PRO A 91 -18.38 4.35 -18.02
N GLY A 92 -18.83 3.34 -18.77
CA GLY A 92 -20.23 3.20 -19.17
C GLY A 92 -20.66 4.29 -20.16
N THR A 93 -21.98 4.44 -20.35
CA THR A 93 -22.54 5.34 -21.37
C THR A 93 -22.52 6.82 -20.98
N HIS A 94 -22.55 7.14 -19.69
CA HIS A 94 -22.60 8.52 -19.17
C HIS A 94 -21.53 8.74 -18.10
N PRO A 95 -20.23 8.83 -18.48
CA PRO A 95 -19.14 8.86 -17.51
C PRO A 95 -19.18 10.09 -16.60
N VAL A 96 -19.53 11.27 -17.12
CA VAL A 96 -19.64 12.52 -16.33
C VAL A 96 -20.65 12.36 -15.18
N GLY A 97 -21.86 11.88 -15.50
CA GLY A 97 -22.91 11.67 -14.49
C GLY A 97 -22.53 10.60 -13.46
N ARG A 98 -21.83 9.54 -13.88
CA ARG A 98 -21.36 8.49 -12.96
C ARG A 98 -20.26 8.98 -12.03
N ILE A 99 -19.29 9.75 -12.52
CA ILE A 99 -18.24 10.34 -11.69
C ILE A 99 -18.87 11.30 -10.69
N PHE A 100 -19.76 12.18 -11.15
CA PHE A 100 -20.46 13.10 -10.27
C PHE A 100 -21.26 12.37 -9.18
N GLY A 101 -22.08 11.39 -9.58
CA GLY A 101 -22.99 10.68 -8.68
C GLY A 101 -22.33 9.68 -7.74
N PHE A 102 -21.34 8.92 -8.20
CA PHE A 102 -20.71 7.85 -7.41
C PHE A 102 -19.36 8.24 -6.79
N VAL A 103 -18.74 9.33 -7.23
CA VAL A 103 -17.44 9.78 -6.70
C VAL A 103 -17.59 11.13 -6.00
N CYS A 104 -18.02 12.17 -6.70
CA CYS A 104 -18.06 13.53 -6.13
C CYS A 104 -19.09 13.66 -5.00
N LEU A 105 -20.35 13.25 -5.23
CA LEU A 105 -21.41 13.40 -4.23
C LEU A 105 -21.12 12.62 -2.93
N PRO A 106 -20.74 11.33 -2.95
CA PRO A 106 -20.47 10.59 -1.72
C PRO A 106 -19.23 11.12 -0.99
N ALA A 107 -18.19 11.52 -1.72
CA ALA A 107 -16.98 12.10 -1.12
C ALA A 107 -17.27 13.45 -0.44
N LEU A 108 -17.98 14.35 -1.13
CA LEU A 108 -18.39 15.65 -0.58
C LEU A 108 -19.31 15.47 0.63
N ALA A 109 -20.29 14.57 0.56
CA ALA A 109 -21.19 14.28 1.67
C ALA A 109 -20.44 13.75 2.90
N GLY A 110 -19.49 12.84 2.71
CA GLY A 110 -18.66 12.29 3.79
C GLY A 110 -17.80 13.37 4.45
N VAL A 111 -17.09 14.18 3.65
CA VAL A 111 -16.28 15.29 4.17
C VAL A 111 -17.15 16.34 4.88
N ALA A 112 -18.28 16.73 4.30
CA ALA A 112 -19.20 17.68 4.92
C ALA A 112 -19.76 17.17 6.26
N ALA A 113 -20.08 15.88 6.36
CA ALA A 113 -20.53 15.26 7.61
C ALA A 113 -19.45 15.31 8.69
N ILE A 114 -18.19 15.01 8.34
CA ILE A 114 -17.04 15.10 9.25
C ILE A 114 -16.85 16.54 9.73
N CYS A 115 -16.82 17.51 8.80
CA CYS A 115 -16.66 18.92 9.12
C CYS A 115 -17.79 19.42 10.02
N GLY A 116 -19.05 19.14 9.67
CA GLY A 116 -20.21 19.56 10.45
C GLY A 116 -20.23 18.98 11.87
N ARG A 117 -19.95 17.68 12.01
CA ARG A 117 -19.87 17.05 13.34
C ARG A 117 -18.70 17.59 14.17
N SER A 118 -17.56 17.89 13.54
CA SER A 118 -16.41 18.43 14.26
C SER A 118 -16.70 19.81 14.85
N LEU A 119 -17.32 20.69 14.07
CA LEU A 119 -17.70 22.03 14.52
C LEU A 119 -18.75 21.96 15.63
N TYR A 120 -19.71 21.04 15.51
CA TYR A 120 -20.71 20.80 16.56
C TYR A 120 -20.05 20.39 17.89
N LEU A 121 -19.15 19.42 17.86
CA LEU A 121 -18.45 18.95 19.07
C LEU A 121 -17.49 20.01 19.64
N ALA A 122 -16.86 20.81 18.77
CA ALA A 122 -16.00 21.91 19.18
C ALA A 122 -16.75 23.01 19.92
N GLN A 123 -18.01 23.28 19.54
CA GLN A 123 -18.86 24.25 20.22
C GLN A 123 -19.40 23.75 21.57
N HIS A 124 -19.75 22.47 21.69
CA HIS A 124 -20.55 21.97 22.81
C HIS A 124 -19.78 21.11 23.82
N SER A 125 -18.58 20.63 23.47
CA SER A 125 -17.86 19.65 24.29
C SER A 125 -16.37 19.94 24.44
N GLY A 126 -15.90 21.11 23.99
CA GLY A 126 -14.49 21.48 24.05
C GLY A 126 -13.57 20.51 23.27
N PHE A 127 -14.07 19.93 22.17
CA PHE A 127 -13.37 18.94 21.36
C PHE A 127 -12.98 19.51 19.98
N PRO A 128 -11.68 19.57 19.59
CA PRO A 128 -10.51 19.16 20.36
C PRO A 128 -10.23 20.08 21.56
N TYR A 129 -9.47 19.57 22.54
CA TYR A 129 -9.09 20.33 23.74
C TYR A 129 -8.42 21.65 23.34
N MET A 130 -9.12 22.76 23.56
CA MET A 130 -8.56 24.11 23.44
C MET A 130 -8.31 24.64 24.84
N SER A 131 -7.13 25.23 25.07
CA SER A 131 -6.87 25.96 26.30
C SER A 131 -7.90 27.10 26.45
N VAL A 132 -8.33 27.40 27.68
CA VAL A 132 -9.27 28.52 27.97
C VAL A 132 -8.75 29.85 27.41
N LEU A 133 -7.42 30.00 27.31
CA LEU A 133 -6.74 31.18 26.75
C LEU A 133 -6.80 31.28 25.22
N GLN A 134 -7.22 30.21 24.53
CA GLN A 134 -7.44 30.16 23.08
C GLN A 134 -8.92 30.37 22.69
N GLY A 135 -9.79 30.64 23.67
CA GLY A 135 -11.20 30.94 23.44
C GLY A 135 -11.39 32.27 22.71
N GLY A 136 -11.60 32.20 21.40
CA GLY A 136 -11.98 33.34 20.55
C GLY A 136 -13.42 33.21 20.04
N PRO A 137 -13.95 34.24 19.35
CA PRO A 137 -15.28 34.18 18.75
C PRO A 137 -15.35 33.07 17.70
N HIS A 138 -16.49 32.36 17.63
CA HIS A 138 -16.79 31.35 16.61
C HIS A 138 -16.98 32.00 15.22
N ASN A 139 -15.89 32.47 14.63
CA ASN A 139 -15.84 33.09 13.32
C ASN A 139 -15.40 32.09 12.25
N GLN A 140 -15.33 32.53 10.98
CA GLN A 140 -14.91 31.68 9.86
C GLN A 140 -13.48 31.12 10.02
N ALA A 141 -12.57 31.92 10.59
CA ALA A 141 -11.19 31.50 10.81
C ALA A 141 -11.10 30.38 11.87
N TRP A 142 -11.88 30.47 12.94
CA TRP A 142 -12.01 29.42 13.95
C TRP A 142 -12.56 28.13 13.33
N ALA A 143 -13.62 28.24 12.51
CA ALA A 143 -14.22 27.06 11.87
C ALA A 143 -13.23 26.37 10.91
N PHE A 144 -12.52 27.15 10.10
CA PHE A 144 -11.49 26.63 9.21
C PHE A 144 -10.35 25.96 9.98
N SER A 145 -9.81 26.62 11.00
CA SER A 145 -8.74 26.09 11.85
C SER A 145 -9.14 24.78 12.54
N THR A 146 -10.38 24.72 13.05
CA THR A 146 -10.93 23.51 13.69
C THR A 146 -10.99 22.34 12.71
N VAL A 147 -11.53 22.56 11.51
CA VAL A 147 -11.62 21.51 10.47
C VAL A 147 -10.23 21.08 9.99
N TRP A 148 -9.32 22.04 9.78
CA TRP A 148 -7.94 21.76 9.35
C TRP A 148 -7.16 20.98 10.42
N SER A 149 -7.46 21.18 11.70
CA SER A 149 -6.81 20.44 12.79
C SER A 149 -7.12 18.93 12.79
N LEU A 150 -8.19 18.49 12.10
CA LEU A 150 -8.59 17.07 12.00
C LEU A 150 -7.54 16.20 11.32
N GLY A 151 -6.67 16.82 10.52
CA GLY A 151 -5.47 16.19 9.99
C GLY A 151 -5.68 15.43 8.67
N PRO A 152 -4.81 14.45 8.38
CA PRO A 152 -4.56 14.04 7.00
C PRO A 152 -5.73 13.41 6.25
N ALA A 153 -6.67 12.75 6.93
CA ALA A 153 -7.84 12.20 6.27
C ALA A 153 -8.66 13.28 5.56
N VAL A 154 -8.84 14.44 6.19
CA VAL A 154 -9.60 15.56 5.63
C VAL A 154 -8.79 16.25 4.53
N HIS A 155 -7.50 16.50 4.77
CA HIS A 155 -6.62 17.16 3.80
C HIS A 155 -6.51 16.36 2.49
N MET A 156 -6.21 15.06 2.59
CA MET A 156 -6.08 14.20 1.41
C MET A 156 -7.42 13.98 0.70
N SER A 157 -8.53 13.92 1.45
CA SER A 157 -9.87 13.84 0.82
C SER A 157 -10.20 15.12 0.04
N ALA A 158 -9.86 16.29 0.59
CA ALA A 158 -10.06 17.57 -0.09
C ALA A 158 -9.22 17.66 -1.38
N VAL A 159 -7.94 17.29 -1.31
CA VAL A 159 -7.06 17.21 -2.51
C VAL A 159 -7.61 16.20 -3.51
N GLY A 160 -8.05 15.02 -3.04
CA GLY A 160 -8.63 13.99 -3.89
C GLY A 160 -9.88 14.45 -4.63
N ILE A 161 -10.82 15.10 -3.93
CA ILE A 161 -12.01 15.70 -4.53
C ILE A 161 -11.62 16.77 -5.56
N ALA A 162 -10.68 17.65 -5.23
CA ALA A 162 -10.24 18.70 -6.16
C ALA A 162 -9.67 18.12 -7.46
N LEU A 163 -8.81 17.10 -7.38
CA LEU A 163 -8.25 16.42 -8.56
C LEU A 163 -9.35 15.76 -9.42
N VAL A 164 -10.31 15.09 -8.76
CA VAL A 164 -11.46 14.47 -9.46
C VAL A 164 -12.33 15.52 -10.13
N LEU A 165 -12.60 16.66 -9.47
CA LEU A 165 -13.40 17.74 -10.05
C LEU A 165 -12.72 18.42 -11.23
N VAL A 166 -11.40 18.64 -11.16
CA VAL A 166 -10.61 19.15 -12.29
C VAL A 166 -10.71 18.19 -13.48
N PHE A 167 -10.55 16.89 -13.25
CA PHE A 167 -10.72 15.89 -14.31
C PHE A 167 -12.16 15.87 -14.86
N LEU A 168 -13.16 15.89 -13.99
CA LEU A 168 -14.57 15.89 -14.37
C LEU A 168 -14.92 17.11 -15.23
N SER A 169 -14.41 18.29 -14.89
CA SER A 169 -14.59 19.51 -15.67
C SER A 169 -14.00 19.36 -17.08
N ARG A 170 -12.77 18.84 -17.18
CA ARG A 170 -12.12 18.58 -18.47
C ARG A 170 -12.86 17.54 -19.30
N LEU A 171 -13.38 16.49 -18.66
CA LEU A 171 -14.17 15.45 -19.31
C LEU A 171 -15.51 16.02 -19.83
N ALA A 172 -16.17 16.87 -19.04
CA ALA A 172 -17.41 17.54 -19.44
C ALA A 172 -17.21 18.53 -20.61
N MET A 173 -16.03 19.16 -20.69
CA MET A 173 -15.62 20.01 -21.81
C MET A 173 -15.16 19.23 -23.06
N GLY A 174 -15.12 17.90 -23.01
CA GLY A 174 -14.60 17.07 -24.10
C GLY A 174 -13.08 17.15 -24.31
N ILE A 175 -12.34 17.67 -23.33
CA ILE A 175 -10.87 17.82 -23.38
C ILE A 175 -10.17 16.55 -22.88
N ALA A 176 -10.81 15.82 -21.96
CA ALA A 176 -10.30 14.58 -21.40
C ALA A 176 -11.13 13.38 -21.88
N SER A 177 -10.57 12.17 -21.81
CA SER A 177 -11.22 10.95 -22.29
C SER A 177 -11.22 9.81 -21.26
N LEU A 178 -12.19 8.91 -21.40
CA LEU A 178 -12.26 7.60 -20.74
C LEU A 178 -12.73 6.56 -21.77
N PRO A 179 -12.40 5.26 -21.59
CA PRO A 179 -11.68 4.63 -20.47
C PRO A 179 -10.17 4.95 -20.46
N LEU A 180 -9.51 4.64 -19.34
CA LEU A 180 -8.05 4.62 -19.24
C LEU A 180 -7.48 3.63 -20.27
N SER A 181 -6.79 4.18 -21.26
CA SER A 181 -6.09 3.46 -22.33
C SER A 181 -4.61 3.77 -22.28
N LEU A 182 -3.80 2.77 -22.63
CA LEU A 182 -2.37 2.96 -22.83
C LEU A 182 -2.10 2.88 -24.35
N ALA A 183 -1.13 3.66 -24.82
CA ALA A 183 -0.74 3.66 -26.23
C ALA A 183 -0.36 2.23 -26.71
N HIS A 184 -0.80 1.83 -27.90
CA HIS A 184 -0.56 0.50 -28.50
C HIS A 184 -1.18 -0.67 -27.73
N THR A 185 -2.51 -0.75 -27.69
CA THR A 185 -3.19 -2.00 -27.33
C THR A 185 -3.93 -2.50 -28.58
N GLU A 186 -3.36 -3.48 -29.29
CA GLU A 186 -4.02 -4.10 -30.46
C GLU A 186 -5.18 -5.01 -30.05
N ASP A 187 -6.14 -5.18 -30.97
CA ASP A 187 -7.37 -5.95 -30.82
C ASP A 187 -7.09 -7.41 -30.47
N ALA A 188 -7.55 -7.85 -29.29
CA ALA A 188 -7.38 -9.23 -28.85
C ALA A 188 -8.58 -10.08 -29.30
N ALA A 189 -8.36 -11.39 -29.47
CA ALA A 189 -9.43 -12.30 -29.85
C ALA A 189 -10.54 -12.37 -28.77
N PRO A 190 -11.80 -12.71 -29.13
CA PRO A 190 -12.95 -12.64 -28.20
C PRO A 190 -12.77 -13.41 -26.88
N ARG A 191 -12.12 -14.57 -26.93
CA ARG A 191 -11.82 -15.37 -25.72
C ARG A 191 -10.79 -14.69 -24.81
N GLN A 192 -9.84 -13.98 -25.38
CA GLN A 192 -8.88 -13.19 -24.61
C GLN A 192 -9.58 -11.99 -23.98
N ASP A 193 -10.53 -11.36 -24.65
CA ASP A 193 -11.26 -10.20 -24.13
C ASP A 193 -12.06 -10.49 -22.87
N GLU A 194 -12.75 -11.63 -22.81
CA GLU A 194 -13.47 -12.02 -21.59
C GLU A 194 -12.52 -12.25 -20.41
N MET A 195 -11.43 -12.98 -20.65
CA MET A 195 -10.41 -13.22 -19.63
C MET A 195 -9.80 -11.88 -19.17
N TRP A 196 -9.51 -10.96 -20.09
CA TRP A 196 -9.01 -9.62 -19.78
C TRP A 196 -10.00 -8.80 -18.98
N ARG A 197 -11.30 -8.92 -19.26
CA ARG A 197 -12.35 -8.30 -18.43
C ARG A 197 -12.29 -8.83 -17.00
N ARG A 198 -12.23 -10.16 -16.81
CA ARG A 198 -12.13 -10.79 -15.48
C ARG A 198 -10.84 -10.38 -14.74
N ILE A 199 -9.71 -10.28 -15.44
CA ILE A 199 -8.44 -9.85 -14.87
C ILE A 199 -8.47 -8.40 -14.42
N ARG A 200 -9.02 -7.49 -15.24
CA ARG A 200 -9.21 -6.10 -14.81
C ARG A 200 -10.08 -6.05 -13.55
N THR A 201 -11.17 -6.81 -13.52
CA THR A 201 -12.04 -6.90 -12.33
C THR A 201 -11.28 -7.44 -11.13
N PHE A 202 -10.46 -8.47 -11.31
CA PHE A 202 -9.59 -9.01 -10.27
C PHE A 202 -8.62 -7.97 -9.70
N ILE A 203 -7.94 -7.20 -10.55
CA ILE A 203 -7.02 -6.15 -10.11
C ILE A 203 -7.77 -5.10 -9.29
N TRP A 204 -8.96 -4.69 -9.75
CA TRP A 204 -9.79 -3.77 -8.98
C TRP A 204 -10.19 -4.34 -7.61
N ILE A 205 -10.68 -5.59 -7.55
CA ILE A 205 -11.00 -6.29 -6.29
C ILE A 205 -9.78 -6.37 -5.38
N SER A 206 -8.60 -6.62 -5.95
CA SER A 206 -7.35 -6.72 -5.19
C SER A 206 -7.02 -5.39 -4.51
N ILE A 207 -7.16 -4.27 -5.22
CA ILE A 207 -6.83 -2.95 -4.70
C ILE A 207 -7.87 -2.45 -3.69
N THR A 208 -9.17 -2.62 -3.98
CA THR A 208 -10.25 -2.03 -3.15
C THR A 208 -10.74 -2.97 -2.05
N GLY A 209 -10.67 -4.28 -2.29
CA GLY A 209 -11.20 -5.32 -1.41
C GLY A 209 -10.22 -5.85 -0.38
N VAL A 210 -8.92 -5.50 -0.44
CA VAL A 210 -7.89 -6.05 0.46
C VAL A 210 -8.23 -5.84 1.94
N SER A 211 -8.77 -4.68 2.31
CA SER A 211 -9.18 -4.41 3.69
C SER A 211 -10.33 -5.31 4.15
N VAL A 212 -11.32 -5.55 3.29
CA VAL A 212 -12.45 -6.43 3.61
C VAL A 212 -11.98 -7.88 3.72
N ILE A 213 -11.17 -8.33 2.77
CA ILE A 213 -10.56 -9.68 2.78
C ILE A 213 -9.71 -9.87 4.04
N GLY A 214 -8.90 -8.87 4.41
CA GLY A 214 -8.08 -8.88 5.62
C GLY A 214 -8.91 -8.94 6.91
N ILE A 215 -10.01 -8.18 6.99
CA ILE A 215 -10.92 -8.24 8.15
C ILE A 215 -11.53 -9.64 8.28
N VAL A 216 -12.05 -10.21 7.18
CA VAL A 216 -12.64 -11.55 7.18
C VAL A 216 -11.59 -12.60 7.57
N ALA A 217 -10.39 -12.54 7.01
CA ALA A 217 -9.30 -13.45 7.35
C ALA A 217 -8.94 -13.35 8.84
N GLY A 218 -8.72 -12.14 9.35
CA GLY A 218 -8.33 -11.93 10.74
C GLY A 218 -9.44 -12.27 11.75
N THR A 219 -10.72 -12.13 11.42
CA THR A 219 -11.81 -12.62 12.28
C THR A 219 -11.89 -14.15 12.26
N SER A 220 -11.71 -14.78 11.10
CA SER A 220 -11.69 -16.25 10.98
C SER A 220 -10.54 -16.89 11.76
N VAL A 221 -9.30 -16.38 11.62
CA VAL A 221 -8.14 -16.89 12.37
C VAL A 221 -8.34 -16.72 13.86
N ARG A 222 -8.80 -15.56 14.31
CA ARG A 222 -9.11 -15.31 15.74
C ARG A 222 -10.19 -16.24 16.27
N ALA A 223 -11.22 -16.55 15.49
CA ALA A 223 -12.28 -17.48 15.89
C ALA A 223 -11.74 -18.90 16.08
N VAL A 224 -10.97 -19.42 15.10
CA VAL A 224 -10.34 -20.74 15.18
C VAL A 224 -9.38 -20.81 16.36
N TYR A 225 -8.54 -19.80 16.52
CA TYR A 225 -7.57 -19.74 17.61
C TYR A 225 -8.22 -19.62 18.99
N GLY A 226 -9.32 -18.86 19.10
CA GLY A 226 -10.12 -18.76 20.31
C GLY A 226 -10.78 -20.07 20.73
N VAL A 227 -11.04 -20.98 19.79
CA VAL A 227 -11.46 -22.36 20.09
C VAL A 227 -10.25 -23.21 20.50
N LEU A 228 -9.14 -23.14 19.76
CA LEU A 228 -7.93 -23.93 20.06
C LEU A 228 -7.31 -23.60 21.42
N LEU A 229 -7.27 -22.33 21.82
CA LEU A 229 -6.80 -21.91 23.15
C LEU A 229 -7.65 -22.44 24.31
N ARG A 230 -8.91 -22.85 24.06
CA ARG A 230 -9.71 -23.55 25.09
C ARG A 230 -9.20 -24.97 25.35
N PHE A 231 -8.44 -25.53 24.42
CA PHE A 231 -7.86 -26.87 24.51
C PHE A 231 -6.35 -26.84 24.80
N VAL A 232 -5.68 -25.71 24.58
CA VAL A 232 -4.23 -25.57 24.78
C VAL A 232 -3.95 -24.42 25.75
N ASN A 233 -3.47 -24.76 26.95
CA ASN A 233 -3.15 -23.80 28.02
C ASN A 233 -1.81 -23.09 27.72
N TYR A 234 -1.75 -22.27 26.68
CA TYR A 234 -0.52 -21.59 26.25
C TYR A 234 -0.74 -20.08 26.08
N ARG A 235 -0.32 -19.32 27.10
CA ARG A 235 -0.28 -17.85 27.12
C ARG A 235 1.04 -17.35 26.52
N SER A 236 1.22 -17.43 25.21
CA SER A 236 2.17 -16.57 24.45
C SER A 236 2.34 -17.12 23.04
N LEU A 237 1.50 -16.70 22.10
CA LEU A 237 1.88 -16.70 20.69
C LEU A 237 1.94 -15.24 20.22
N PRO A 238 3.12 -14.75 19.79
CA PRO A 238 3.25 -13.38 19.32
C PRO A 238 2.52 -13.21 17.98
N ALA A 239 1.65 -12.19 17.94
CA ALA A 239 0.96 -11.58 16.80
C ALA A 239 0.50 -12.52 15.67
N ASN A 240 -0.82 -12.73 15.57
CA ASN A 240 -1.54 -13.44 14.49
C ASN A 240 -1.31 -12.85 13.07
N ALA A 241 -0.58 -11.74 12.94
CA ALA A 241 -0.47 -10.97 11.71
C ALA A 241 0.04 -11.78 10.49
N PRO A 242 1.07 -12.64 10.58
CA PRO A 242 1.52 -13.42 9.43
C PRO A 242 0.47 -14.44 8.95
N LEU A 243 -0.26 -15.07 9.87
CA LEU A 243 -1.29 -16.06 9.57
C LEU A 243 -2.56 -15.41 8.99
N ASP A 244 -2.99 -14.28 9.56
CA ASP A 244 -4.08 -13.45 9.03
C ASP A 244 -3.76 -13.03 7.59
N THR A 245 -2.51 -12.60 7.34
CA THR A 245 -2.04 -12.20 6.00
C THR A 245 -1.99 -13.40 5.05
N ALA A 246 -1.53 -14.56 5.52
CA ALA A 246 -1.50 -15.78 4.71
C ALA A 246 -2.92 -16.23 4.30
N LEU A 247 -3.88 -16.19 5.22
CA LEU A 247 -5.28 -16.50 4.90
C LEU A 247 -5.88 -15.46 3.94
N ALA A 248 -5.64 -14.16 4.17
CA ALA A 248 -6.13 -13.09 3.31
C ALA A 248 -5.60 -13.23 1.86
N THR A 249 -4.30 -13.47 1.71
CA THR A 249 -3.67 -13.68 0.39
C THR A 249 -4.11 -15.00 -0.25
N GLY A 250 -4.35 -16.05 0.54
CA GLY A 250 -4.97 -17.30 0.08
C GLY A 250 -6.40 -17.11 -0.46
N LEU A 251 -7.24 -16.34 0.24
CA LEU A 251 -8.59 -15.97 -0.21
C LEU A 251 -8.54 -15.18 -1.53
N LEU A 252 -7.60 -14.24 -1.64
CA LEU A 252 -7.36 -13.50 -2.87
C LEU A 252 -6.89 -14.44 -4.01
N GLY A 253 -6.10 -15.46 -3.69
CA GLY A 253 -5.72 -16.53 -4.62
C GLY A 253 -6.93 -17.27 -5.18
N GLY A 254 -7.98 -17.46 -4.39
CA GLY A 254 -9.28 -17.97 -4.84
C GLY A 254 -9.96 -17.06 -5.87
N VAL A 255 -9.97 -15.74 -5.63
CA VAL A 255 -10.50 -14.76 -6.59
C VAL A 255 -9.67 -14.75 -7.88
N ALA A 256 -8.35 -14.85 -7.77
CA ALA A 256 -7.47 -14.95 -8.95
C ALA A 256 -7.75 -16.22 -9.76
N ALA A 257 -7.96 -17.35 -9.08
CA ALA A 257 -8.31 -18.63 -9.70
C ALA A 257 -9.68 -18.57 -10.40
N TRP A 258 -10.65 -17.82 -9.86
CA TRP A 258 -11.91 -17.51 -10.54
C TRP A 258 -11.70 -16.66 -11.80
N ALA A 259 -10.86 -15.62 -11.72
CA ALA A 259 -10.59 -14.73 -12.84
C ALA A 259 -9.96 -15.45 -14.04
N ILE A 260 -9.15 -16.47 -13.78
CA ILE A 260 -8.53 -17.33 -14.81
C ILE A 260 -9.53 -18.28 -15.47
N GLY A 261 -10.47 -18.84 -14.71
CA GLY A 261 -11.42 -19.84 -15.21
C GLY A 261 -10.84 -21.25 -15.32
N GLU A 262 -11.18 -21.96 -16.39
CA GLU A 262 -10.96 -23.42 -16.53
C GLU A 262 -9.48 -23.84 -16.57
N GLY A 263 -8.58 -22.95 -17.02
CA GLY A 263 -7.13 -23.22 -17.11
C GLY A 263 -6.36 -23.18 -15.78
N ARG A 264 -7.00 -22.75 -14.68
CA ARG A 264 -6.33 -22.38 -13.41
C ARG A 264 -5.40 -23.46 -12.86
N TRP A 265 -5.84 -24.72 -12.85
CA TRP A 265 -5.07 -25.81 -12.24
C TRP A 265 -3.86 -26.22 -13.07
N LYS A 266 -3.98 -26.17 -14.40
CA LYS A 266 -2.88 -26.45 -15.32
C LYS A 266 -1.79 -25.40 -15.17
N GLU A 267 -2.17 -24.13 -15.12
CA GLU A 267 -1.26 -23.00 -14.95
C GLU A 267 -0.61 -22.99 -13.57
N LEU A 268 -1.39 -23.20 -12.50
CA LEU A 268 -0.85 -23.31 -11.15
C LEU A 268 0.23 -24.38 -11.10
N ARG A 269 -0.05 -25.58 -11.60
CA ARG A 269 0.93 -26.68 -11.68
C ARG A 269 2.13 -26.39 -12.56
N GLN A 270 2.00 -25.52 -13.56
CA GLN A 270 3.11 -25.15 -14.43
C GLN A 270 4.11 -24.26 -13.68
N PHE A 271 3.63 -23.26 -12.96
CA PHE A 271 4.49 -22.28 -12.29
C PHE A 271 4.88 -22.66 -10.86
N THR A 272 4.27 -23.69 -10.25
CA THR A 272 4.70 -24.22 -8.94
C THR A 272 5.65 -25.40 -9.04
N ARG A 273 6.18 -25.70 -10.24
CA ARG A 273 7.22 -26.73 -10.40
C ARG A 273 8.47 -26.36 -9.62
N LEU A 274 9.16 -27.37 -9.07
CA LEU A 274 10.43 -27.14 -8.39
C LEU A 274 11.47 -26.62 -9.39
N PRO A 275 12.06 -25.45 -9.15
CA PRO A 275 13.09 -24.89 -10.02
C PRO A 275 14.45 -25.57 -9.79
N LYS A 276 15.41 -25.28 -10.66
CA LYS A 276 16.82 -25.61 -10.40
C LYS A 276 17.32 -24.88 -9.16
N THR A 277 18.10 -25.57 -8.32
CA THR A 277 18.61 -25.07 -7.03
C THR A 277 19.28 -23.70 -7.13
N LYS A 278 20.03 -23.44 -8.20
CA LYS A 278 20.69 -22.14 -8.43
C LYS A 278 19.73 -20.95 -8.37
N PHE A 279 18.49 -21.09 -8.85
CA PHE A 279 17.52 -20.00 -8.82
C PHE A 279 16.95 -19.79 -7.42
N CYS A 280 16.70 -20.85 -6.66
CA CYS A 280 16.36 -20.71 -5.23
C CYS A 280 17.47 -20.02 -4.46
N MET A 281 18.74 -20.37 -4.72
CA MET A 281 19.88 -19.70 -4.11
C MET A 281 19.90 -18.20 -4.43
N LEU A 282 19.66 -17.81 -5.69
CA LEU A 282 19.52 -16.39 -6.05
C LEU A 282 18.36 -15.72 -5.32
N GLY A 283 17.21 -16.41 -5.21
CA GLY A 283 16.06 -15.93 -4.46
C GLY A 283 16.36 -15.69 -2.98
N VAL A 284 17.31 -16.42 -2.38
CA VAL A 284 17.76 -16.22 -1.00
C VAL A 284 18.86 -15.15 -0.91
N ILE A 285 19.85 -15.20 -1.81
CA ILE A 285 21.03 -14.32 -1.77
C ILE A 285 20.65 -12.87 -2.04
N PHE A 286 19.78 -12.60 -3.02
CA PHE A 286 19.42 -11.22 -3.39
C PHE A 286 18.84 -10.40 -2.23
N PRO A 287 17.77 -10.82 -1.54
CA PRO A 287 17.24 -10.04 -0.41
C PRO A 287 18.26 -9.94 0.72
N ILE A 288 19.01 -10.99 1.05
CA ILE A 288 20.03 -10.92 2.11
C ILE A 288 21.09 -9.88 1.76
N ALA A 289 21.71 -9.99 0.58
CA ALA A 289 22.75 -9.07 0.15
C ALA A 289 22.25 -7.62 0.13
N ILE A 290 21.06 -7.37 -0.43
CA ILE A 290 20.50 -6.02 -0.53
C ILE A 290 20.21 -5.41 0.84
N ASN A 291 19.64 -6.16 1.78
CA ASN A 291 19.27 -5.63 3.10
C ASN A 291 20.49 -5.44 4.04
N LEU A 292 21.66 -6.02 3.72
CA LEU A 292 22.90 -5.78 4.46
C LEU A 292 23.63 -4.50 4.01
N ILE A 293 23.33 -3.96 2.82
CA ILE A 293 24.03 -2.79 2.27
C ILE A 293 23.87 -1.53 3.14
N PRO A 294 22.67 -1.16 3.64
CA PRO A 294 22.53 0.03 4.48
C PRO A 294 23.45 0.00 5.72
N ASN A 295 23.51 -1.15 6.38
CA ASN A 295 24.35 -1.37 7.56
C ASN A 295 25.84 -1.36 7.23
N LEU A 296 26.22 -1.92 6.08
CA LEU A 296 27.59 -1.82 5.58
C LEU A 296 27.97 -0.36 5.29
N VAL A 297 27.09 0.42 4.67
CA VAL A 297 27.33 1.85 4.40
C VAL A 297 27.47 2.63 5.71
N ALA A 298 26.64 2.36 6.71
CA ALA A 298 26.76 2.97 8.03
C ALA A 298 28.09 2.62 8.71
N TYR A 299 28.45 1.33 8.74
CA TYR A 299 29.74 0.89 9.29
C TYR A 299 30.91 1.58 8.59
N LEU A 300 30.93 1.63 7.26
CA LEU A 300 32.00 2.28 6.51
C LEU A 300 32.07 3.78 6.81
N SER A 301 30.92 4.46 6.92
CA SER A 301 30.84 5.88 7.29
C SER A 301 31.46 6.13 8.66
N ASP A 302 31.06 5.36 9.67
CA ASP A 302 31.56 5.51 11.03
C ASP A 302 33.03 5.11 11.14
N ARG A 303 33.47 4.11 10.36
CA ARG A 303 34.86 3.68 10.29
C ARG A 303 35.76 4.76 9.70
N ILE A 304 35.29 5.46 8.65
CA ILE A 304 36.00 6.59 8.04
C ILE A 304 36.04 7.77 9.01
N HIS A 305 34.92 8.08 9.68
CA HIS A 305 34.85 9.15 10.67
C HIS A 305 35.82 8.90 11.83
N TRP A 306 35.78 7.71 12.42
CA TRP A 306 36.68 7.30 13.48
C TRP A 306 38.15 7.43 13.06
N ALA A 307 38.51 6.95 11.86
CA ALA A 307 39.88 7.01 11.36
C ALA A 307 40.37 8.45 11.15
N ALA A 308 39.47 9.37 10.79
CA ALA A 308 39.80 10.76 10.54
C ALA A 308 39.88 11.61 11.81
N PHE A 309 39.05 11.35 12.82
CA PHE A 309 38.85 12.28 13.96
C PHE A 309 39.08 11.67 15.34
N GLU A 310 39.00 10.35 15.50
CA GLU A 310 38.94 9.69 16.80
C GLU A 310 40.07 8.67 17.04
N LEU A 311 40.96 8.54 16.05
CA LEU A 311 42.08 7.60 16.08
C LEU A 311 42.99 7.89 17.29
N GLY A 312 43.14 6.89 18.16
CA GLY A 312 43.96 6.98 19.38
C GLY A 312 43.21 7.45 20.63
N ASN A 313 42.02 8.04 20.49
CA ASN A 313 41.18 8.47 21.61
C ASN A 313 40.08 7.46 21.95
N PHE A 314 39.50 6.82 20.94
CA PHE A 314 38.40 5.87 21.10
C PHE A 314 38.65 4.55 20.38
N SER A 315 38.01 3.50 20.88
CA SER A 315 38.03 2.18 20.24
C SER A 315 37.34 2.20 18.87
N PRO A 316 37.84 1.40 17.91
CA PRO A 316 37.26 1.32 16.58
C PRO A 316 35.81 0.80 16.59
N PRO A 317 34.94 1.26 15.67
CA PRO A 317 33.63 0.65 15.46
C PRO A 317 33.74 -0.86 15.19
N ILE A 318 32.92 -1.65 15.88
CA ILE A 318 32.96 -3.12 15.79
C ILE A 318 32.07 -3.58 14.63
N PHE A 319 32.65 -4.23 13.61
CA PHE A 319 31.90 -4.66 12.42
C PHE A 319 30.62 -5.45 12.75
N ALA A 320 30.69 -6.41 13.67
CA ALA A 320 29.57 -7.27 14.02
C ALA A 320 28.38 -6.52 14.65
N SER A 321 28.59 -5.37 15.31
CA SER A 321 27.49 -4.63 15.95
C SER A 321 26.54 -3.96 14.97
N TYR A 322 26.92 -3.87 13.69
CA TYR A 322 26.11 -3.28 12.63
C TYR A 322 25.17 -4.29 11.97
N PHE A 323 25.30 -5.59 12.26
CA PHE A 323 24.52 -6.63 11.59
C PHE A 323 23.70 -7.41 12.60
N ARG A 324 22.38 -7.48 12.36
CA ARG A 324 21.44 -8.23 13.18
C ARG A 324 20.82 -9.32 12.32
N PHE A 325 20.61 -10.50 12.90
CA PHE A 325 19.82 -11.54 12.25
C PHE A 325 18.33 -11.24 12.43
N PRO A 326 17.51 -11.44 11.40
CA PRO A 326 16.06 -11.36 11.55
C PRO A 326 15.55 -12.36 12.59
N ASP A 327 14.60 -11.94 13.42
CA ASP A 327 13.95 -12.83 14.37
C ASP A 327 13.24 -13.99 13.62
N PRO A 328 13.46 -15.26 14.03
CA PRO A 328 12.86 -16.44 13.41
C PRO A 328 11.33 -16.38 13.25
N HIS A 329 10.61 -15.66 14.12
CA HIS A 329 9.15 -15.48 14.01
C HIS A 329 8.73 -14.88 12.66
N TYR A 330 9.51 -13.94 12.12
CA TYR A 330 9.12 -13.28 10.87
C TYR A 330 9.21 -14.20 9.65
N PHE A 331 9.84 -15.37 9.72
CA PHE A 331 9.88 -16.32 8.60
C PHE A 331 8.48 -16.85 8.20
N TRP A 332 7.47 -16.69 9.05
CA TRP A 332 6.07 -16.93 8.66
C TRP A 332 5.60 -16.05 7.48
N PHE A 333 6.28 -14.93 7.18
CA PHE A 333 6.01 -14.11 5.99
C PHE A 333 6.35 -14.80 4.66
N LEU A 334 7.03 -15.95 4.66
CA LEU A 334 7.24 -16.76 3.45
C LEU A 334 5.91 -17.28 2.88
N PHE A 335 4.93 -17.60 3.72
CA PHE A 335 3.62 -18.11 3.30
C PHE A 335 2.77 -17.07 2.55
N PRO A 336 2.49 -15.86 3.10
CA PRO A 336 1.74 -14.85 2.36
C PRO A 336 2.48 -14.42 1.08
N ALA A 337 3.81 -14.33 1.12
CA ALA A 337 4.60 -14.03 -0.08
C ALA A 337 4.41 -15.10 -1.16
N ALA A 338 4.39 -16.38 -0.81
CA ALA A 338 4.11 -17.45 -1.76
C ALA A 338 2.74 -17.32 -2.41
N PHE A 339 1.68 -17.05 -1.64
CA PHE A 339 0.34 -16.82 -2.18
C PHE A 339 0.28 -15.59 -3.09
N GLU A 340 0.93 -14.50 -2.70
CA GLU A 340 1.07 -13.32 -3.56
C GLU A 340 1.80 -13.65 -4.87
N GLU A 341 2.91 -14.38 -4.83
CA GLU A 341 3.65 -14.72 -6.05
C GLU A 341 2.86 -15.66 -6.97
N ILE A 342 2.02 -16.56 -6.43
CA ILE A 342 1.08 -17.35 -7.25
C ILE A 342 0.17 -16.40 -8.06
N ILE A 343 -0.35 -15.36 -7.42
CA ILE A 343 -1.27 -14.39 -8.04
C ILE A 343 -0.53 -13.51 -9.05
N TRP A 344 0.52 -12.80 -8.61
CA TRP A 344 1.17 -11.76 -9.39
C TRP A 344 2.07 -12.34 -10.48
N ARG A 345 2.90 -13.33 -10.14
CA ARG A 345 3.95 -13.90 -11.02
C ARG A 345 3.50 -15.19 -11.70
N GLY A 346 2.65 -15.97 -11.04
CA GLY A 346 2.05 -17.18 -11.62
C GLY A 346 0.90 -16.83 -12.57
N TYR A 347 -0.10 -16.09 -12.10
CA TYR A 347 -1.34 -15.89 -12.85
C TYR A 347 -1.34 -14.63 -13.73
N LEU A 348 -0.96 -13.47 -13.19
CA LEU A 348 -1.03 -12.22 -13.96
C LEU A 348 0.13 -12.09 -14.96
N GLN A 349 1.34 -12.46 -14.56
CA GLN A 349 2.54 -12.23 -15.36
C GLN A 349 2.57 -12.85 -16.75
N PRO A 350 2.26 -14.12 -16.95
CA PRO A 350 2.28 -14.71 -18.29
C PRO A 350 1.36 -13.97 -19.26
N ARG A 351 0.19 -13.54 -18.79
CA ARG A 351 -0.86 -12.92 -19.61
C ARG A 351 -0.49 -11.51 -20.04
N PHE A 352 0.05 -10.73 -19.13
CA PHE A 352 0.46 -9.39 -19.48
C PHE A 352 1.77 -9.35 -20.26
N VAL A 353 2.70 -10.29 -20.05
CA VAL A 353 3.85 -10.45 -20.96
C VAL A 353 3.35 -10.70 -22.38
N GLN A 354 2.35 -11.56 -22.56
CA GLN A 354 1.75 -11.84 -23.87
C GLN A 354 1.08 -10.61 -24.50
N ARG A 355 0.41 -9.76 -23.72
CA ARG A 355 -0.33 -8.60 -24.24
C ARG A 355 0.49 -7.32 -24.41
N PHE A 356 1.41 -7.04 -23.48
CA PHE A 356 2.12 -5.75 -23.41
C PHE A 356 3.62 -5.87 -23.70
N GLY A 357 4.14 -7.09 -23.84
CA GLY A 357 5.58 -7.34 -23.93
C GLY A 357 6.28 -7.29 -22.57
N LEU A 358 7.49 -7.83 -22.52
CA LEU A 358 8.19 -8.14 -21.27
C LEU A 358 8.44 -6.92 -20.36
N ILE A 359 9.14 -5.90 -20.85
CA ILE A 359 9.58 -4.74 -20.03
C ILE A 359 8.38 -3.90 -19.58
N ARG A 360 7.49 -3.57 -20.52
CA ARG A 360 6.27 -2.80 -20.28
C ARG A 360 5.37 -3.50 -19.27
N TRP A 361 5.23 -4.82 -19.38
CA TRP A 361 4.45 -5.58 -18.41
C TRP A 361 5.02 -5.45 -17.00
N VAL A 362 6.30 -5.77 -16.81
CA VAL A 362 6.84 -5.87 -15.45
C VAL A 362 6.72 -4.55 -14.68
N PHE A 363 6.77 -3.43 -15.41
CA PHE A 363 6.42 -2.11 -14.89
C PHE A 363 4.94 -1.98 -14.47
N LEU A 364 3.99 -2.32 -15.36
CA LEU A 364 2.55 -2.25 -15.07
C LEU A 364 2.14 -3.20 -13.93
N LEU A 365 2.74 -4.38 -13.84
CA LEU A 365 2.57 -5.29 -12.70
C LEU A 365 3.03 -4.62 -11.41
N GLY A 366 4.21 -3.98 -11.45
CA GLY A 366 4.75 -3.22 -10.33
C GLY A 366 3.77 -2.15 -9.86
N LEU A 367 3.15 -1.39 -10.77
CA LEU A 367 2.13 -0.39 -10.43
C LEU A 367 0.89 -1.01 -9.76
N ALA A 368 0.34 -2.07 -10.35
CA ALA A 368 -0.84 -2.75 -9.80
C ALA A 368 -0.55 -3.36 -8.42
N TRP A 369 0.62 -3.97 -8.27
CA TRP A 369 1.07 -4.53 -6.99
C TRP A 369 1.37 -3.44 -5.95
N SER A 370 1.85 -2.27 -6.37
CA SER A 370 2.00 -1.10 -5.48
C SER A 370 0.64 -0.65 -4.94
N ALA A 371 -0.35 -0.52 -5.83
CA ALA A 371 -1.69 -0.07 -5.47
C ALA A 371 -2.39 -1.05 -4.52
N PHE A 372 -2.12 -2.35 -4.66
CA PHE A 372 -2.58 -3.38 -3.72
C PHE A 372 -2.12 -3.12 -2.27
N HIS A 373 -0.93 -2.55 -2.07
CA HIS A 373 -0.37 -2.26 -0.74
C HIS A 373 -0.83 -0.94 -0.12
N PHE A 374 -1.37 0.01 -0.90
CA PHE A 374 -1.68 1.36 -0.39
C PHE A 374 -2.59 1.36 0.83
N LEU A 375 -3.59 0.48 0.89
CA LEU A 375 -4.47 0.40 2.06
C LEU A 375 -3.80 -0.16 3.33
N GLY A 376 -2.63 -0.78 3.22
CA GLY A 376 -1.85 -1.28 4.35
C GLY A 376 -0.69 -0.39 4.80
N ASP A 377 -0.31 0.62 4.00
CA ASP A 377 0.92 1.40 4.20
C ASP A 377 0.79 2.57 5.20
N PHE A 378 -0.44 2.94 5.54
CA PHE A 378 -0.74 4.10 6.36
C PHE A 378 -1.16 3.72 7.77
N GLN A 379 -0.76 4.56 8.72
CA GLN A 379 -1.11 4.43 10.13
C GLN A 379 -1.75 5.75 10.61
N LYS A 380 -2.43 5.71 11.77
CA LYS A 380 -3.00 6.92 12.40
C LYS A 380 -1.94 7.94 12.81
N THR A 381 -0.68 7.55 12.86
CA THR A 381 0.48 8.43 13.11
C THR A 381 1.03 9.07 11.84
N THR A 382 0.59 8.65 10.65
CA THR A 382 1.13 9.18 9.40
C THR A 382 0.67 10.62 9.19
N GLU A 383 1.62 11.52 8.94
CA GLU A 383 1.40 12.95 8.69
C GLU A 383 1.29 13.28 7.20
N ASP A 384 0.77 14.47 6.88
CA ASP A 384 0.49 14.89 5.50
C ASP A 384 1.71 14.77 4.57
N TYR A 385 2.87 15.27 5.00
CA TYR A 385 4.09 15.23 4.18
C TYR A 385 4.57 13.79 3.93
N GLN A 386 4.28 12.87 4.85
CA GLN A 386 4.68 11.47 4.74
C GLN A 386 3.79 10.70 3.75
N ILE A 387 2.57 11.15 3.48
CA ILE A 387 1.61 10.39 2.67
C ILE A 387 2.12 10.24 1.23
N LEU A 388 2.48 11.36 0.61
CA LEU A 388 3.02 11.35 -0.76
C LEU A 388 4.35 10.61 -0.83
N LEU A 389 5.19 10.74 0.21
CA LEU A 389 6.46 10.02 0.31
C LEU A 389 6.24 8.50 0.40
N LYS A 390 5.26 8.04 1.19
CA LYS A 390 4.91 6.62 1.30
C LYS A 390 4.34 6.07 -0.01
N LEU A 391 3.44 6.79 -0.67
CA LEU A 391 2.90 6.39 -1.98
C LEU A 391 4.01 6.25 -3.03
N THR A 392 4.88 7.25 -3.13
CA THR A 392 5.96 7.28 -4.13
C THR A 392 7.04 6.24 -3.83
N SER A 393 7.43 6.07 -2.57
CA SER A 393 8.38 5.02 -2.16
C SER A 393 7.82 3.62 -2.39
N ARG A 394 6.54 3.37 -2.09
CA ARG A 394 5.87 2.09 -2.40
C ARG A 394 5.88 1.80 -3.89
N LEU A 395 5.54 2.78 -4.72
CA LEU A 395 5.59 2.66 -6.19
C LEU A 395 7.00 2.28 -6.66
N GLY A 396 8.02 3.05 -6.23
CA GLY A 396 9.41 2.80 -6.59
C GLY A 396 9.89 1.41 -6.18
N PHE A 397 9.62 1.02 -4.93
CA PHE A 397 10.00 -0.28 -4.38
C PHE A 397 9.35 -1.44 -5.12
N CYS A 398 8.03 -1.43 -5.28
CA CYS A 398 7.30 -2.52 -5.91
C CYS A 398 7.64 -2.64 -7.40
N ILE A 399 7.89 -1.55 -8.12
CA ILE A 399 8.38 -1.58 -9.50
C ILE A 399 9.78 -2.21 -9.56
N ALA A 400 10.72 -1.74 -8.74
CA ALA A 400 12.09 -2.25 -8.71
C ALA A 400 12.15 -3.76 -8.40
N MET A 401 11.43 -4.18 -7.36
CA MET A 401 11.27 -5.58 -7.00
C MET A 401 10.62 -6.39 -8.11
N SER A 402 9.59 -5.86 -8.79
CA SER A 402 8.87 -6.61 -9.82
C SER A 402 9.76 -7.00 -11.00
N TYR A 403 10.77 -6.18 -11.34
CA TYR A 403 11.81 -6.60 -12.27
C TYR A 403 12.53 -7.84 -11.77
N VAL A 404 13.17 -7.79 -10.61
CA VAL A 404 13.96 -8.95 -10.12
C VAL A 404 13.10 -10.21 -9.93
N LEU A 405 11.92 -10.07 -9.31
CA LEU A 405 10.99 -11.19 -9.10
C LEU A 405 10.44 -11.75 -10.42
N GLY A 406 10.13 -10.86 -11.37
CA GLY A 406 9.70 -11.24 -12.71
C GLY A 406 10.78 -12.02 -13.44
N TRP A 407 12.04 -11.57 -13.37
CA TRP A 407 13.19 -12.28 -13.95
C TRP A 407 13.41 -13.65 -13.33
N LEU A 408 13.39 -13.74 -12.00
CA LEU A 408 13.54 -15.00 -11.26
C LEU A 408 12.47 -16.01 -11.71
N THR A 409 11.22 -15.55 -11.85
CA THR A 409 10.12 -16.39 -12.32
C THR A 409 10.31 -16.86 -13.75
N LEU A 410 10.60 -15.95 -14.68
CA LEU A 410 10.72 -16.28 -16.11
C LEU A 410 11.93 -17.19 -16.40
N ARG A 411 13.07 -16.95 -15.73
CA ARG A 411 14.29 -17.72 -15.96
C ARG A 411 14.27 -19.09 -15.32
N SER A 412 13.56 -19.24 -14.20
CA SER A 412 13.42 -20.53 -13.53
C SER A 412 12.22 -21.34 -14.02
N GLY A 413 11.23 -20.69 -14.66
CA GLY A 413 9.95 -21.30 -14.99
C GLY A 413 9.08 -21.59 -13.76
N SER A 414 9.38 -20.97 -12.61
CA SER A 414 8.77 -21.26 -11.33
C SER A 414 8.63 -20.00 -10.47
N ILE A 415 7.57 -19.91 -9.68
CA ILE A 415 7.38 -18.80 -8.73
C ILE A 415 8.24 -18.92 -7.47
N TRP A 416 8.72 -20.12 -7.11
CA TRP A 416 9.37 -20.35 -5.81
C TRP A 416 10.60 -19.46 -5.56
N PRO A 417 11.48 -19.20 -6.55
CA PRO A 417 12.60 -18.27 -6.36
C PRO A 417 12.13 -16.84 -6.06
N ALA A 418 11.07 -16.38 -6.72
CA ALA A 418 10.47 -15.08 -6.45
C ALA A 418 9.78 -15.05 -5.08
N ALA A 419 9.10 -16.12 -4.68
CA ALA A 419 8.44 -16.24 -3.39
C ALA A 419 9.44 -16.21 -2.22
N LEU A 420 10.58 -16.88 -2.38
CA LEU A 420 11.68 -16.81 -1.41
C LEU A 420 12.24 -15.38 -1.33
N ALA A 421 12.50 -14.74 -2.47
CA ALA A 421 13.03 -13.38 -2.50
C ALA A 421 12.07 -12.36 -1.85
N HIS A 422 10.79 -12.42 -2.20
CA HIS A 422 9.75 -11.58 -1.63
C HIS A 422 9.56 -11.87 -0.13
N GLY A 423 9.38 -13.13 0.25
CA GLY A 423 9.14 -13.49 1.64
C GLY A 423 10.31 -13.11 2.53
N LEU A 424 11.56 -13.35 2.12
CA LEU A 424 12.73 -12.90 2.87
C LEU A 424 12.84 -11.38 2.94
N GLN A 425 12.52 -10.66 1.86
CA GLN A 425 12.46 -9.19 1.93
C GLN A 425 11.45 -8.70 2.97
N ASN A 426 10.30 -9.39 3.12
CA ASN A 426 9.35 -9.11 4.19
C ASN A 426 9.94 -9.48 5.57
N VAL A 427 10.63 -10.62 5.70
CA VAL A 427 11.35 -10.99 6.94
C VAL A 427 12.29 -9.87 7.39
N TRP A 428 13.13 -9.36 6.49
CA TRP A 428 14.05 -8.26 6.78
C TRP A 428 13.32 -6.97 7.16
N ALA A 429 12.27 -6.61 6.42
CA ALA A 429 11.50 -5.39 6.65
C ALA A 429 10.79 -5.41 8.01
N PHE A 430 10.04 -6.48 8.30
CA PHE A 430 9.22 -6.57 9.51
C PHE A 430 10.03 -6.86 10.78
N SER A 431 11.18 -7.53 10.68
CA SER A 431 12.08 -7.74 11.81
C SER A 431 12.89 -6.49 12.19
N GLY A 432 12.97 -5.48 11.30
CA GLY A 432 13.84 -4.32 11.48
C GLY A 432 15.34 -4.63 11.33
N ALA A 433 15.73 -5.86 10.96
CA ALA A 433 17.13 -6.25 10.86
C ALA A 433 17.93 -5.51 9.75
N HIS A 434 17.23 -4.83 8.84
CA HIS A 434 17.80 -4.04 7.75
C HIS A 434 18.21 -2.61 8.17
N SER A 435 17.90 -2.19 9.39
CA SER A 435 18.25 -0.88 9.94
C SER A 435 18.82 -0.97 11.35
N LEU A 436 19.56 0.07 11.75
CA LEU A 436 20.07 0.25 13.11
C LEU A 436 19.38 1.42 13.80
N ASP A 437 19.40 1.41 15.13
CA ASP A 437 18.85 2.50 15.93
C ASP A 437 19.58 3.81 15.61
N GLY A 438 18.83 4.88 15.36
CA GLY A 438 19.36 6.19 14.98
C GLY A 438 19.65 6.38 13.49
N GLN A 439 19.52 5.35 12.65
CA GLN A 439 19.56 5.54 11.20
C GLN A 439 18.29 6.23 10.69
N ASP A 440 18.44 7.13 9.72
CA ASP A 440 17.31 7.70 8.99
C ASP A 440 16.57 6.61 8.20
N PRO A 441 15.30 6.28 8.55
CA PRO A 441 14.53 5.26 7.86
C PRO A 441 14.35 5.54 6.37
N LEU A 442 14.28 6.81 5.97
CA LEU A 442 14.14 7.19 4.57
C LEU A 442 15.40 6.86 3.78
N ARG A 443 16.58 7.16 4.32
CA ARG A 443 17.87 6.81 3.72
C ARG A 443 18.03 5.29 3.56
N VAL A 444 17.74 4.53 4.61
CA VAL A 444 17.81 3.06 4.59
C VAL A 444 16.91 2.49 3.50
N THR A 445 15.64 2.89 3.52
CA THR A 445 14.66 2.47 2.51
C THR A 445 15.18 2.81 1.13
N THR A 446 15.67 4.03 0.93
CA THR A 446 16.18 4.54 -0.36
C THR A 446 17.31 3.69 -0.94
N ILE A 447 18.27 3.30 -0.10
CA ILE A 447 19.36 2.41 -0.50
C ILE A 447 18.81 1.06 -0.98
N ILE A 448 17.88 0.46 -0.23
CA ILE A 448 17.32 -0.86 -0.52
C ILE A 448 16.61 -0.88 -1.87
N TRP A 449 15.66 0.02 -2.14
CA TRP A 449 14.94 -0.01 -3.42
C TRP A 449 15.81 0.42 -4.61
N THR A 450 16.80 1.30 -4.39
CA THR A 450 17.81 1.60 -5.41
C THR A 450 18.61 0.35 -5.77
N CYS A 451 19.01 -0.45 -4.79
CA CYS A 451 19.74 -1.70 -5.01
C CYS A 451 18.88 -2.74 -5.75
N TRP A 452 17.60 -2.90 -5.38
CA TRP A 452 16.65 -3.69 -6.16
C TRP A 452 16.52 -3.20 -7.61
N GLY A 453 16.47 -1.88 -7.82
CA GLY A 453 16.36 -1.27 -9.13
C GLY A 453 17.60 -1.49 -10.00
N LEU A 454 18.79 -1.32 -9.43
CA LEU A 454 20.06 -1.59 -10.10
C LEU A 454 20.21 -3.07 -10.46
N LEU A 455 19.81 -3.97 -9.55
CA LEU A 455 19.79 -5.40 -9.82
C LEU A 455 18.81 -5.74 -10.94
N GLY A 456 17.59 -5.20 -10.89
CA GLY A 456 16.59 -5.35 -11.96
C GLY A 456 17.12 -4.87 -13.30
N PHE A 457 17.75 -3.70 -13.34
CA PHE A 457 18.37 -3.17 -14.54
C PHE A 457 19.48 -4.08 -15.09
N ALA A 458 20.33 -4.63 -14.22
CA ALA A 458 21.39 -5.56 -14.62
C ALA A 458 20.84 -6.88 -15.18
N LEU A 459 19.76 -7.42 -14.60
CA LEU A 459 19.17 -8.69 -15.01
C LEU A 459 18.41 -8.62 -16.34
N PHE A 460 17.86 -7.47 -16.71
CA PHE A 460 17.14 -7.23 -17.97
C PHE A 460 17.99 -6.59 -19.07
N ARG A 461 19.30 -6.51 -18.88
CA ARG A 461 20.23 -5.92 -19.85
C ARG A 461 20.54 -6.83 -21.06
N PHE A 462 19.65 -7.76 -21.38
CA PHE A 462 19.76 -8.72 -22.47
C PHE A 462 18.56 -8.61 -23.42
#